data_AF-A0AAW0C2V1-F1
#
_entry.id   AF-A0AAW0C2V1-F1
#
_cell.length_a   1.000
_cell.length_b   1.000
_cell.length_c   1.000
_cell.angle_alpha   90.00
_cell.angle_beta   90.00
_cell.angle_gamma   90.00
#
_symmetry.space_group_name_H-M   'P 1'
#
loop_
_entity.id
_entity.type
_entity.pdbx_description
1 polymer ?
#
loop_
_entity_poly.entity_id
_entity_poly.type
_entity_poly.pdbx_seq_one_letter_code
_entity_poly.pdbx_strand_id
1 'polypeptide(L)'
;MTETTATDPPPQYQASAEESKRTAKKRTPSNYIRIVRDKGEVQDNFVLDTSINIKENLLPELDESEKAVGRRNLCVKTKDNRGEIDIGVDIKGTAGTRKKITIEAEALKADALLRLDAPAIETRPLLRVHVTSGNGIIVVFLPSSTAGLINVTSTGPVILSEKLAEATNIVNEDGQSRKYIIGTVDEWDEEDKDQFFINAKHGRVYLRYNDEPHVKPVVGFWARCFGN
;
A
#
# COMPACT_ATOMS: atom_id res chain seq x y z
N MET A 1 21.19 51.25 42.12
CA MET A 1 19.80 50.75 42.10
C MET A 1 19.59 50.13 40.74
N THR A 2 19.63 48.81 40.66
CA THR A 2 19.58 48.03 39.41
C THR A 2 18.26 47.28 39.37
N GLU A 3 17.42 47.62 38.38
CA GLU A 3 16.19 46.91 38.05
C GLU A 3 16.51 45.56 37.41
N THR A 4 15.98 44.48 37.98
CA THR A 4 16.06 43.13 37.44
C THR A 4 14.81 42.87 36.60
N THR A 5 14.94 42.89 35.27
CA THR A 5 13.86 42.45 34.37
C THR A 5 13.80 40.93 34.37
N ALA A 6 12.73 40.37 34.94
CA ALA A 6 12.41 38.96 34.86
C ALA A 6 11.87 38.62 33.46
N THR A 7 12.62 37.85 32.68
CA THR A 7 12.19 37.28 31.40
C THR A 7 11.60 35.90 31.66
N ASP A 8 10.27 35.80 31.65
CA ASP A 8 9.58 34.51 31.59
C ASP A 8 9.76 33.87 30.21
N PRO A 9 10.23 32.61 30.10
CA PRO A 9 10.26 31.91 28.82
C PRO A 9 8.84 31.54 28.36
N PRO A 10 8.56 31.57 27.04
CA PRO A 10 7.25 31.20 26.51
C PRO A 10 6.94 29.73 26.80
N PRO A 11 5.64 29.37 26.96
CA PRO A 11 5.23 28.02 27.28
C PRO A 11 5.73 27.04 26.21
N GLN A 12 6.48 26.02 26.65
CA GLN A 12 6.80 24.87 25.83
C GLN A 12 5.51 24.13 25.50
N TYR A 13 5.04 24.28 24.26
CA TYR A 13 4.06 23.37 23.70
C TYR A 13 4.70 21.98 23.62
N GLN A 14 4.47 21.16 24.63
CA GLN A 14 4.59 19.72 24.49
C GLN A 14 3.57 19.33 23.41
N ALA A 15 4.07 19.06 22.20
CA ALA A 15 3.29 18.36 21.20
C ALA A 15 2.80 17.06 21.86
N SER A 16 1.49 16.98 22.08
CA SER A 16 0.84 15.85 22.72
C SER A 16 1.30 14.58 22.03
N ALA A 17 2.05 13.76 22.76
CA ALA A 17 2.48 12.41 22.37
C ALA A 17 1.29 11.43 22.33
N GLU A 18 0.11 11.91 21.91
CA GLU A 18 -1.15 11.17 21.82
C GLU A 18 -1.41 10.65 20.40
N GLU A 19 -0.69 11.13 19.38
CA GLU A 19 -0.67 10.50 18.06
C GLU A 19 0.45 9.45 17.98
N SER A 20 0.09 8.18 18.22
CA SER A 20 0.68 6.97 17.61
C SER A 20 0.82 5.77 18.55
N LYS A 21 0.21 5.79 19.74
CA LYS A 21 -0.14 4.54 20.43
C LYS A 21 -1.54 4.07 20.04
N ARG A 22 -1.77 3.87 18.73
CA ARG A 22 -2.81 2.93 18.30
C ARG A 22 -2.37 1.58 18.83
N THR A 23 -2.94 1.14 19.95
CA THR A 23 -2.69 -0.17 20.55
C THR A 23 -2.77 -1.21 19.44
N ALA A 24 -1.63 -1.76 19.03
CA ALA A 24 -1.57 -2.83 18.05
C ALA A 24 -2.28 -4.03 18.66
N LYS A 25 -3.58 -4.17 18.39
CA LYS A 25 -4.29 -5.43 18.61
C LYS A 25 -3.43 -6.48 17.91
N LYS A 26 -2.87 -7.44 18.66
CA LYS A 26 -2.14 -8.57 18.07
C LYS A 26 -3.09 -9.23 17.10
N ARG A 27 -2.78 -9.13 15.80
CA ARG A 27 -3.62 -9.69 14.75
C ARG A 27 -3.15 -11.09 14.47
N THR A 28 -4.09 -12.02 14.44
CA THR A 28 -3.80 -13.40 14.08
C THR A 28 -3.40 -13.45 12.60
N PRO A 29 -2.23 -14.01 12.26
CA PRO A 29 -1.84 -14.20 10.87
C PRO A 29 -2.85 -15.09 10.12
N SER A 30 -3.03 -14.85 8.84
CA SER A 30 -3.89 -15.67 7.95
C SER A 30 -3.28 -15.77 6.56
N ASN A 31 -3.62 -16.82 5.80
CA ASN A 31 -3.28 -16.91 4.38
C ASN A 31 -4.40 -16.39 3.45
N TYR A 32 -5.58 -16.09 4.01
CA TYR A 32 -6.79 -15.68 3.29
C TYR A 32 -7.60 -14.68 4.11
N ILE A 33 -7.86 -13.51 3.52
CA ILE A 33 -8.66 -12.44 4.09
C ILE A 33 -9.48 -11.81 2.96
N ARG A 34 -10.81 -11.80 3.10
CA ARG A 34 -11.71 -11.12 2.16
C ARG A 34 -12.63 -10.19 2.92
N ILE A 35 -12.56 -8.90 2.61
CA ILE A 35 -13.38 -7.85 3.19
C ILE A 35 -14.03 -7.09 2.04
N VAL A 36 -15.36 -7.14 1.98
CA VAL A 36 -16.14 -6.37 1.03
C VAL A 36 -17.15 -5.56 1.83
N ARG A 37 -17.00 -4.24 1.84
CA ARG A 37 -17.92 -3.32 2.52
C ARG A 37 -18.80 -2.63 1.49
N ASP A 38 -20.12 -2.76 1.69
CA ASP A 38 -21.09 -2.03 0.86
C ASP A 38 -21.11 -0.54 1.20
N LYS A 39 -20.81 -0.17 2.46
CA LYS A 39 -20.71 1.21 2.96
C LYS A 39 -19.57 1.36 3.96
N GLY A 40 -19.01 2.56 4.03
CA GLY A 40 -17.95 2.92 4.96
C GLY A 40 -16.55 2.60 4.45
N GLU A 41 -15.57 3.13 5.16
CA GLU A 41 -14.15 2.94 4.91
C GLU A 41 -13.62 1.61 5.45
N VAL A 42 -12.44 1.17 5.01
CA VAL A 42 -11.70 0.06 5.61
C VAL A 42 -10.36 0.60 6.09
N GLN A 43 -10.22 0.75 7.41
CA GLN A 43 -8.96 1.16 8.05
C GLN A 43 -8.43 0.04 8.94
N ASP A 44 -7.39 -0.68 8.51
CA ASP A 44 -7.03 -1.96 9.15
C ASP A 44 -5.58 -2.43 8.81
N ASN A 45 -4.92 -3.20 9.67
CA ASN A 45 -3.57 -3.76 9.44
C ASN A 45 -3.57 -5.29 9.40
N PHE A 46 -3.35 -5.95 8.27
CA PHE A 46 -3.35 -7.40 8.15
C PHE A 46 -1.97 -8.02 8.33
N VAL A 47 -1.96 -9.29 8.76
CA VAL A 47 -0.74 -10.10 8.78
C VAL A 47 -0.98 -11.31 7.88
N LEU A 48 -0.22 -11.40 6.78
CA LEU A 48 -0.31 -12.49 5.81
C LEU A 48 0.80 -13.50 6.04
N ASP A 49 0.45 -14.78 6.14
CA ASP A 49 1.41 -15.86 6.32
C ASP A 49 1.07 -17.06 5.41
N THR A 50 1.97 -17.34 4.46
CA THR A 50 1.80 -18.43 3.48
C THR A 50 2.13 -19.83 4.02
N SER A 51 2.62 -19.93 5.26
CA SER A 51 2.77 -21.22 5.97
C SER A 51 1.41 -21.80 6.38
N ILE A 52 0.43 -20.92 6.61
CA ILE A 52 -0.90 -21.31 7.04
C ILE A 52 -1.61 -22.01 5.88
N ASN A 53 -2.23 -23.15 6.18
CA ASN A 53 -3.10 -23.85 5.24
C ASN A 53 -4.54 -23.79 5.77
N ILE A 54 -5.44 -23.20 4.99
CA ILE A 54 -6.86 -23.14 5.31
C ILE A 54 -7.56 -24.20 4.48
N LYS A 55 -8.33 -25.07 5.15
CA LYS A 55 -9.10 -26.12 4.50
C LYS A 55 -10.08 -25.50 3.49
N GLU A 56 -10.18 -26.11 2.31
CA GLU A 56 -10.97 -25.58 1.20
C GLU A 56 -12.44 -25.36 1.55
N ASN A 57 -13.01 -26.19 2.43
CA ASN A 57 -14.39 -26.07 2.90
C ASN A 57 -14.66 -24.85 3.80
N LEU A 58 -13.62 -24.17 4.29
CA LEU A 58 -13.74 -22.92 5.04
C LEU A 58 -13.56 -21.68 4.16
N LEU A 59 -13.12 -21.89 2.92
CA LEU A 59 -12.94 -20.80 1.97
C LEU A 59 -14.28 -20.59 1.25
N PRO A 60 -14.68 -19.33 1.02
CA PRO A 60 -15.87 -19.06 0.25
C PRO A 60 -15.73 -19.64 -1.16
N GLU A 61 -16.87 -19.97 -1.75
CA GLU A 61 -16.97 -20.35 -3.15
C GLU A 61 -16.30 -19.26 -4.00
N LEU A 62 -15.55 -19.70 -5.01
CA LEU A 62 -14.94 -18.79 -5.96
C LEU A 62 -16.06 -18.13 -6.76
N ASP A 63 -16.09 -16.80 -6.80
CA ASP A 63 -17.00 -16.08 -7.69
C ASP A 63 -16.74 -16.57 -9.14
N GLU A 64 -17.74 -16.64 -10.02
CA GLU A 64 -17.55 -17.11 -11.41
C GLU A 64 -16.49 -16.30 -12.19
N SER A 65 -16.20 -15.08 -11.73
CA SER A 65 -15.14 -14.22 -12.23
C SER A 65 -13.73 -14.56 -11.70
N GLU A 66 -13.63 -15.24 -10.56
CA GLU A 66 -12.40 -15.76 -9.98
C GLU A 66 -12.16 -17.19 -10.50
N LYS A 67 -11.41 -17.32 -11.60
CA LYS A 67 -10.91 -18.63 -12.03
C LYS A 67 -10.15 -19.29 -10.88
N ALA A 68 -10.33 -20.60 -10.68
CA ALA A 68 -9.68 -21.41 -9.63
C ALA A 68 -8.13 -21.31 -9.57
N VAL A 69 -7.50 -20.70 -10.58
CA VAL A 69 -6.05 -20.52 -10.74
C VAL A 69 -5.47 -19.39 -9.85
N GLY A 70 -6.26 -18.69 -9.03
CA GLY A 70 -5.66 -17.74 -8.10
C GLY A 70 -6.59 -17.13 -7.08
N ARG A 71 -6.98 -17.90 -6.06
CA ARG A 71 -7.61 -17.33 -4.87
C ARG A 71 -6.64 -16.30 -4.24
N ARG A 72 -7.11 -15.07 -4.09
CA ARG A 72 -6.32 -13.97 -3.51
C ARG A 72 -6.08 -14.21 -2.02
N ASN A 73 -4.89 -13.89 -1.52
CA ASN A 73 -4.58 -13.98 -0.09
C ASN A 73 -5.21 -12.83 0.70
N LEU A 74 -5.30 -11.65 0.09
CA LEU A 74 -5.98 -10.50 0.64
C LEU A 74 -6.84 -9.85 -0.45
N CYS A 75 -8.11 -9.62 -0.16
CA CYS A 75 -9.03 -8.91 -1.02
C CYS A 75 -9.84 -7.92 -0.18
N VAL A 76 -9.62 -6.62 -0.38
CA VAL A 76 -10.33 -5.54 0.30
C VAL A 76 -11.04 -4.69 -0.73
N LYS A 77 -12.37 -4.59 -0.64
CA LYS A 77 -13.19 -3.81 -1.57
C LYS A 77 -14.19 -2.93 -0.84
N THR A 78 -14.36 -1.70 -1.33
CA THR A 78 -15.45 -0.81 -0.94
C THR A 78 -16.35 -0.54 -2.15
N LYS A 79 -17.67 -0.76 -1.99
CA LYS A 79 -18.64 -0.53 -3.08
C LYS A 79 -19.26 0.86 -3.04
N ASP A 80 -19.18 1.55 -1.90
CA ASP A 80 -19.65 2.92 -1.79
C ASP A 80 -18.67 3.90 -2.45
N ASN A 81 -19.21 4.99 -3.00
CA ASN A 81 -18.43 6.05 -3.62
C ASN A 81 -17.55 6.82 -2.61
N ARG A 82 -17.77 6.64 -1.30
CA ARG A 82 -17.02 7.31 -0.22
C ARG A 82 -16.17 6.37 0.62
N GLY A 83 -16.14 5.07 0.29
CA GLY A 83 -15.41 4.09 1.09
C GLY A 83 -13.91 4.16 0.83
N GLU A 84 -13.17 4.90 1.66
CA GLU A 84 -11.71 4.92 1.62
C GLU A 84 -11.11 3.59 2.08
N ILE A 85 -9.95 3.23 1.55
CA ILE A 85 -9.14 2.10 2.02
C ILE A 85 -7.85 2.66 2.58
N ASP A 86 -7.55 2.39 3.85
CA ASP A 86 -6.27 2.66 4.49
C ASP A 86 -5.82 1.38 5.20
N ILE A 87 -4.99 0.59 4.53
CA ILE A 87 -4.56 -0.70 5.06
C ILE A 87 -3.06 -0.88 5.11
N GLY A 88 -2.58 -1.48 6.20
CA GLY A 88 -1.24 -2.03 6.32
C GLY A 88 -1.26 -3.54 6.13
N VAL A 89 -0.20 -4.10 5.56
CA VAL A 89 -0.05 -5.55 5.37
C VAL A 89 1.37 -5.95 5.73
N ASP A 90 1.50 -6.71 6.81
CA ASP A 90 2.75 -7.34 7.25
C ASP A 90 2.80 -8.76 6.67
N ILE A 91 3.73 -8.99 5.76
CA ILE A 91 3.92 -10.26 5.06
C ILE A 91 4.97 -11.07 5.81
N LYS A 92 4.59 -12.26 6.28
CA LYS A 92 5.52 -13.22 6.88
C LYS A 92 6.23 -14.03 5.81
N GLY A 93 7.54 -14.16 5.98
CA GLY A 93 8.40 -14.99 5.16
C GLY A 93 8.38 -16.43 5.63
N THR A 94 8.41 -17.36 4.69
CA THR A 94 8.71 -18.78 4.95
C THR A 94 9.94 -19.15 4.15
N ALA A 95 11.03 -19.46 4.86
CA ALA A 95 12.26 -19.92 4.24
C ALA A 95 12.01 -21.16 3.36
N GLY A 96 12.58 -21.18 2.16
CA GLY A 96 12.66 -22.39 1.31
C GLY A 96 11.53 -22.60 0.30
N THR A 97 10.44 -21.81 0.31
CA THR A 97 9.45 -21.83 -0.78
C THR A 97 9.05 -20.42 -1.15
N ARG A 98 9.37 -20.00 -2.38
CA ARG A 98 8.99 -18.71 -2.95
C ARG A 98 7.52 -18.74 -3.40
N LYS A 99 6.61 -18.98 -2.45
CA LYS A 99 5.17 -18.94 -2.69
C LYS A 99 4.76 -17.55 -3.17
N LYS A 100 3.69 -17.47 -3.94
CA LYS A 100 3.14 -16.21 -4.43
C LYS A 100 2.04 -15.73 -3.47
N ILE A 101 2.12 -14.48 -3.04
CA ILE A 101 1.04 -13.77 -2.35
C ILE A 101 0.34 -12.85 -3.35
N THR A 102 -0.98 -12.94 -3.42
CA THR A 102 -1.80 -12.00 -4.20
C THR A 102 -2.63 -11.10 -3.27
N ILE A 103 -2.45 -9.79 -3.41
CA ILE A 103 -3.15 -8.74 -2.65
C ILE A 103 -4.00 -7.93 -3.63
N GLU A 104 -5.25 -7.67 -3.27
CA GLU A 104 -6.15 -6.78 -3.99
C GLU A 104 -6.78 -5.76 -3.06
N ALA A 105 -6.70 -4.49 -3.46
CA ALA A 105 -7.40 -3.38 -2.83
C ALA A 105 -8.16 -2.59 -3.91
N GLU A 106 -9.48 -2.46 -3.76
CA GLU A 106 -10.35 -1.79 -4.74
C GLU A 106 -11.27 -0.78 -4.05
N ALA A 107 -11.06 0.50 -4.35
CA ALA A 107 -11.93 1.59 -3.91
C ALA A 107 -12.71 2.17 -5.10
N LEU A 108 -14.04 2.20 -5.06
CA LEU A 108 -14.83 2.58 -6.24
C LEU A 108 -14.61 4.05 -6.67
N LYS A 109 -14.69 5.01 -5.74
CA LYS A 109 -14.51 6.46 -6.01
C LYS A 109 -13.84 7.21 -4.86
N ALA A 110 -12.97 6.53 -4.13
CA ALA A 110 -12.31 7.07 -2.94
C ALA A 110 -10.82 6.75 -2.95
N ASP A 111 -10.09 7.31 -1.98
CA ASP A 111 -8.66 7.10 -1.84
C ASP A 111 -8.34 5.66 -1.41
N ALA A 112 -7.20 5.16 -1.88
CA ALA A 112 -6.67 3.86 -1.53
C ALA A 112 -5.22 3.99 -1.08
N LEU A 113 -4.97 3.72 0.19
CA LEU A 113 -3.66 3.70 0.80
C LEU A 113 -3.33 2.27 1.21
N LEU A 114 -2.22 1.76 0.66
CA LEU A 114 -1.70 0.42 0.95
C LEU A 114 -0.27 0.52 1.45
N ARG A 115 -0.02 0.10 2.68
CA ARG A 115 1.33 -0.05 3.25
C ARG A 115 1.73 -1.51 3.26
N LEU A 116 2.80 -1.86 2.55
CA LEU A 116 3.33 -3.22 2.55
C LEU A 116 4.61 -3.25 3.37
N ASP A 117 4.67 -4.20 4.30
CA ASP A 117 5.87 -4.56 5.02
C ASP A 117 6.17 -6.03 4.73
N ALA A 118 7.42 -6.31 4.38
CA ALA A 118 7.86 -7.66 4.03
C ALA A 118 9.35 -7.82 4.38
N PRO A 119 9.78 -9.04 4.77
CA PRO A 119 11.17 -9.29 5.12
C PRO A 119 12.07 -9.22 3.88
N ALA A 120 13.35 -9.55 4.06
CA ALA A 120 14.32 -9.56 2.96
C ALA A 120 13.87 -10.47 1.81
N ILE A 121 14.24 -10.10 0.57
CA ILE A 121 13.79 -10.73 -0.67
C ILE A 121 14.00 -12.26 -0.70
N GLU A 122 15.06 -12.76 -0.06
CA GLU A 122 15.42 -14.18 0.02
C GLU A 122 14.44 -15.02 0.85
N THR A 123 13.79 -14.39 1.83
CA THR A 123 12.97 -15.07 2.84
C THR A 123 11.49 -14.85 2.64
N ARG A 124 11.10 -13.89 1.79
CA ARG A 124 9.71 -13.52 1.58
C ARG A 124 9.09 -14.16 0.33
N PRO A 125 7.76 -14.35 0.33
CA PRO A 125 7.03 -14.72 -0.87
C PRO A 125 7.10 -13.63 -1.96
N LEU A 126 6.83 -14.06 -3.20
CA LEU A 126 6.64 -13.17 -4.35
C LEU A 126 5.35 -12.39 -4.21
N LEU A 127 5.40 -11.08 -4.43
CA LEU A 127 4.26 -10.20 -4.26
C LEU A 127 3.59 -9.93 -5.60
N ARG A 128 2.29 -10.18 -5.68
CA ARG A 128 1.42 -9.71 -6.75
C ARG A 128 0.35 -8.81 -6.17
N VAL A 129 0.44 -7.52 -6.44
CA VAL A 129 -0.40 -6.51 -5.80
C VAL A 129 -1.24 -5.81 -6.85
N HIS A 130 -2.55 -5.75 -6.62
CA HIS A 130 -3.51 -5.03 -7.45
C HIS A 130 -4.16 -3.93 -6.61
N VAL A 131 -3.99 -2.68 -7.01
CA VAL A 131 -4.63 -1.53 -6.34
C VAL A 131 -5.41 -0.73 -7.36
N THR A 132 -6.71 -0.63 -7.16
CA THR A 132 -7.61 0.08 -8.07
C THR A 132 -8.37 1.17 -7.34
N SER A 133 -8.41 2.37 -7.93
CA SER A 133 -9.30 3.45 -7.52
C SER A 133 -9.97 4.09 -8.74
N GLY A 134 -11.29 4.29 -8.67
CA GLY A 134 -12.01 4.97 -9.75
C GLY A 134 -11.80 6.48 -9.75
N ASN A 135 -12.01 7.16 -8.63
CA ASN A 135 -11.94 8.63 -8.51
C ASN A 135 -11.26 9.02 -7.19
N GLY A 136 -9.97 8.74 -7.05
CA GLY A 136 -9.26 8.99 -5.81
C GLY A 136 -7.76 8.89 -5.99
N ILE A 137 -7.06 9.07 -4.89
CA ILE A 137 -5.61 9.01 -4.86
C ILE A 137 -5.17 7.65 -4.37
N ILE A 138 -4.25 7.05 -5.11
CA ILE A 138 -3.62 5.80 -4.72
C ILE A 138 -2.26 6.12 -4.12
N VAL A 139 -2.02 5.67 -2.89
CA VAL A 139 -0.71 5.73 -2.25
C VAL A 139 -0.28 4.32 -1.91
N VAL A 140 0.82 3.85 -2.53
CA VAL A 140 1.40 2.53 -2.24
C VAL A 140 2.77 2.71 -1.63
N PHE A 141 2.98 2.08 -0.48
CA PHE A 141 4.28 1.95 0.14
C PHE A 141 4.80 0.54 -0.08
N LEU A 142 5.92 0.46 -0.76
CA LEU A 142 6.60 -0.77 -1.14
C LEU A 142 7.62 -1.15 -0.05
N PRO A 143 7.83 -2.44 0.22
CA PRO A 143 8.99 -2.85 1.01
C PRO A 143 10.28 -2.37 0.33
N SER A 144 11.26 -1.92 1.11
CA SER A 144 12.59 -1.56 0.57
C SER A 144 13.30 -2.72 -0.13
N SER A 145 12.91 -3.96 0.18
CA SER A 145 13.39 -5.18 -0.48
C SER A 145 12.69 -5.50 -1.83
N THR A 146 11.82 -4.63 -2.33
CA THR A 146 11.11 -4.84 -3.60
C THR A 146 12.06 -4.85 -4.79
N ALA A 147 11.95 -5.90 -5.61
CA ALA A 147 12.58 -5.99 -6.92
C ALA A 147 11.57 -6.61 -7.89
N GLY A 148 11.14 -5.83 -8.89
CA GLY A 148 9.93 -6.16 -9.62
C GLY A 148 9.47 -5.13 -10.63
N LEU A 149 8.35 -5.46 -11.28
CA LEU A 149 7.68 -4.64 -12.29
C LEU A 149 6.54 -3.87 -11.62
N ILE A 150 6.47 -2.57 -11.89
CA ILE A 150 5.34 -1.72 -11.55
C ILE A 150 4.66 -1.30 -12.83
N ASN A 151 3.43 -1.74 -13.02
CA ASN A 151 2.52 -1.30 -14.06
C ASN A 151 1.52 -0.33 -13.45
N VAL A 152 1.53 0.91 -13.93
CA VAL A 152 0.62 1.97 -13.48
C VAL A 152 -0.21 2.44 -14.66
N THR A 153 -1.54 2.36 -14.52
CA THR A 153 -2.48 2.98 -15.44
C THR A 153 -3.14 4.14 -14.72
N SER A 154 -2.93 5.37 -15.18
CA SER A 154 -3.48 6.56 -14.54
C SER A 154 -3.72 7.68 -15.54
N THR A 155 -4.90 8.32 -15.46
CA THR A 155 -5.16 9.58 -16.19
C THR A 155 -4.44 10.77 -15.58
N GLY A 156 -4.16 10.74 -14.29
CA GLY A 156 -3.43 11.79 -13.59
C GLY A 156 -1.94 11.47 -13.39
N PRO A 157 -1.22 12.38 -12.71
CA PRO A 157 0.20 12.22 -12.46
C PRO A 157 0.51 10.97 -11.63
N VAL A 158 1.62 10.32 -11.97
CA VAL A 158 2.26 9.26 -11.21
C VAL A 158 3.53 9.85 -10.62
N ILE A 159 3.64 9.80 -9.29
CA ILE A 159 4.68 10.47 -8.53
C ILE A 159 5.43 9.40 -7.74
N LEU A 160 6.69 9.18 -8.09
CA LEU A 160 7.62 8.36 -7.33
C LEU A 160 8.30 9.23 -6.26
N SER A 161 8.58 8.68 -5.08
CA SER A 161 9.52 9.33 -4.16
C SER A 161 10.90 9.42 -4.79
N GLU A 162 11.74 10.36 -4.32
CA GLU A 162 13.10 10.52 -4.83
C GLU A 162 13.90 9.22 -4.73
N LYS A 163 13.85 8.57 -3.56
CA LYS A 163 14.53 7.30 -3.30
C LYS A 163 14.03 6.17 -4.21
N LEU A 164 12.72 6.09 -4.46
CA LEU A 164 12.17 5.11 -5.37
C LEU A 164 12.56 5.42 -6.82
N ALA A 165 12.51 6.70 -7.21
CA ALA A 165 12.89 7.15 -8.55
C ALA A 165 14.34 6.76 -8.88
N GLU A 166 15.27 6.95 -7.94
CA GLU A 166 16.68 6.55 -8.08
C GLU A 166 16.87 5.03 -8.26
N ALA A 167 15.96 4.23 -7.69
CA ALA A 167 15.99 2.77 -7.77
C ALA A 167 15.17 2.20 -8.94
N THR A 168 14.53 3.06 -9.73
CA THR A 168 13.64 2.67 -10.83
C THR A 168 14.15 3.08 -12.20
N ASN A 169 13.87 2.24 -13.20
CA ASN A 169 14.00 2.59 -14.61
C ASN A 169 12.63 2.56 -15.30
N ILE A 170 12.36 3.54 -16.17
CA ILE A 170 11.16 3.55 -17.01
C ILE A 170 11.39 2.60 -18.18
N VAL A 171 10.53 1.59 -18.31
CA VAL A 171 10.54 0.62 -19.41
C VAL A 171 9.67 1.09 -20.57
N ASN A 172 8.50 1.64 -20.24
CA ASN A 172 7.51 2.08 -21.21
C ASN A 172 6.66 3.18 -20.60
N GLU A 173 6.40 4.22 -21.39
CA GLU A 173 5.37 5.21 -21.11
C GLU A 173 4.56 5.43 -22.39
N ASP A 174 3.31 4.97 -22.37
CA ASP A 174 2.37 5.06 -23.49
C ASP A 174 1.03 5.59 -22.99
N GLY A 175 0.78 6.87 -23.26
CA GLY A 175 -0.43 7.58 -22.85
C GLY A 175 -0.64 7.55 -21.34
N GLN A 176 -1.63 6.77 -20.89
CA GLN A 176 -1.99 6.63 -19.48
C GLN A 176 -1.27 5.47 -18.79
N SER A 177 -0.53 4.66 -19.55
CA SER A 177 0.16 3.46 -19.07
C SER A 177 1.63 3.78 -18.86
N ARG A 178 2.15 3.46 -17.67
CA ARG A 178 3.56 3.61 -17.30
C ARG A 178 4.07 2.30 -16.71
N LYS A 179 5.22 1.84 -17.17
CA LYS A 179 5.89 0.64 -16.68
C LYS A 179 7.26 0.99 -16.13
N TYR A 180 7.51 0.59 -14.89
CA TYR A 180 8.77 0.79 -14.20
C TYR A 180 9.35 -0.55 -13.77
N ILE A 181 10.66 -0.69 -13.82
CA ILE A 181 11.37 -1.79 -13.16
C ILE A 181 12.14 -1.25 -11.96
N ILE A 182 12.09 -1.98 -10.85
CA ILE A 182 12.91 -1.77 -9.66
C ILE A 182 13.96 -2.89 -9.58
N GLY A 183 15.23 -2.52 -9.37
CA GLY A 183 16.36 -3.45 -9.21
C GLY A 183 17.09 -3.80 -10.52
N THR A 184 18.08 -4.70 -10.43
CA THR A 184 18.96 -5.07 -11.56
C THR A 184 18.29 -6.05 -12.53
N VAL A 185 18.52 -5.83 -13.83
CA VAL A 185 17.85 -6.51 -14.95
C VAL A 185 18.90 -7.22 -15.82
N ASP A 186 19.29 -8.42 -15.42
CA ASP A 186 20.17 -9.26 -16.26
C ASP A 186 19.35 -10.36 -16.97
N GLU A 187 18.44 -11.02 -16.25
CA GLU A 187 17.49 -12.01 -16.79
C GLU A 187 16.11 -11.80 -16.13
N TRP A 188 15.15 -11.26 -16.89
CA TRP A 188 13.81 -10.96 -16.38
C TRP A 188 12.82 -12.07 -16.73
N ASP A 189 12.57 -12.97 -15.78
CA ASP A 189 11.37 -13.81 -15.80
C ASP A 189 10.27 -13.11 -14.97
N GLU A 190 9.16 -12.76 -15.63
CA GLU A 190 8.03 -12.11 -14.96
C GLU A 190 7.46 -12.97 -13.83
N GLU A 191 7.57 -14.29 -13.91
CA GLU A 191 7.01 -15.20 -12.90
C GLU A 191 7.82 -15.22 -11.59
N ASP A 192 9.09 -14.80 -11.65
CA ASP A 192 10.04 -14.83 -10.54
C ASP A 192 10.32 -13.45 -9.93
N LYS A 193 9.49 -12.44 -10.21
CA LYS A 193 9.66 -11.08 -9.70
C LYS A 193 8.37 -10.54 -9.11
N ASP A 194 8.49 -9.53 -8.25
CA ASP A 194 7.30 -8.87 -7.72
C ASP A 194 6.56 -8.14 -8.85
N GLN A 195 5.24 -8.11 -8.76
CA GLN A 195 4.38 -7.47 -9.74
C GLN A 195 3.39 -6.54 -9.03
N PHE A 196 3.41 -5.27 -9.41
CA PHE A 196 2.47 -4.26 -8.91
C PHE A 196 1.64 -3.75 -10.07
N PHE A 197 0.32 -3.85 -9.96
CA PHE A 197 -0.66 -3.37 -10.91
C PHE A 197 -1.49 -2.30 -10.22
N ILE A 198 -1.30 -1.05 -10.62
CA ILE A 198 -1.95 0.11 -10.00
C ILE A 198 -2.80 0.79 -11.05
N ASN A 199 -4.11 0.89 -10.80
CA ASN A 199 -5.06 1.47 -11.74
C ASN A 199 -5.84 2.62 -11.07
N ALA A 200 -5.51 3.85 -11.43
CA ALA A 200 -6.21 5.06 -11.01
C ALA A 200 -6.99 5.65 -12.19
N LYS A 201 -8.29 5.37 -12.30
CA LYS A 201 -9.08 5.81 -13.46
C LYS A 201 -9.13 7.33 -13.57
N HIS A 202 -9.42 8.03 -12.48
CA HIS A 202 -9.41 9.50 -12.37
C HIS A 202 -8.75 9.90 -11.05
N GLY A 203 -7.42 9.94 -11.06
CA GLY A 203 -6.67 10.02 -9.81
C GLY A 203 -5.20 10.29 -9.99
N ARG A 204 -4.51 10.45 -8.86
CA ARG A 204 -3.06 10.53 -8.81
C ARG A 204 -2.53 9.28 -8.13
N VAL A 205 -1.32 8.88 -8.50
CA VAL A 205 -0.65 7.74 -7.90
C VAL A 205 0.63 8.23 -7.23
N TYR A 206 0.83 7.84 -5.98
CA TYR A 206 2.06 8.06 -5.22
C TYR A 206 2.68 6.72 -4.87
N LEU A 207 3.91 6.50 -5.30
CA LEU A 207 4.68 5.30 -4.97
C LEU A 207 5.92 5.70 -4.18
N ARG A 208 6.21 4.96 -3.12
CA ARG A 208 7.35 5.20 -2.24
C ARG A 208 7.75 3.94 -1.49
N TYR A 209 8.90 3.92 -0.86
CA TYR A 209 9.24 2.86 0.09
C TYR A 209 8.54 3.07 1.44
N ASN A 210 8.36 1.98 2.18
CA ASN A 210 7.72 1.95 3.50
C ASN A 210 8.57 2.55 4.63
N ASP A 211 9.88 2.62 4.43
CA ASP A 211 10.84 3.22 5.37
C ASP A 211 10.96 4.74 5.22
N GLU A 212 10.29 5.32 4.23
CA GLU A 212 10.26 6.77 4.00
C GLU A 212 9.18 7.46 4.87
N PRO A 213 9.44 8.67 5.38
CA PRO A 213 8.46 9.41 6.16
C PRO A 213 7.21 9.71 5.34
N HIS A 214 6.05 9.34 5.87
CA HIS A 214 4.78 9.65 5.23
C HIS A 214 4.32 11.06 5.57
N VAL A 215 4.47 11.98 4.61
CA VAL A 215 3.54 13.12 4.52
C VAL A 215 2.42 12.68 3.59
N LYS A 216 1.19 12.50 4.12
CA LYS A 216 -0.01 12.33 3.28
C LYS A 216 -0.06 13.58 2.41
N PRO A 217 0.04 13.46 1.07
CA PRO A 217 -0.10 14.64 0.23
C PRO A 217 -1.49 15.19 0.51
N VAL A 218 -1.58 16.39 1.09
CA VAL A 218 -2.87 17.06 1.31
C VAL A 218 -3.36 17.47 -0.07
N VAL A 219 -4.46 16.87 -0.48
CA VAL A 219 -4.97 16.90 -1.85
C VAL A 219 -6.48 17.02 -1.75
N GLY A 220 -7.01 18.16 -2.23
CA GLY A 220 -8.40 18.56 -1.99
C GLY A 220 -8.54 19.60 -0.87
N PHE A 221 -9.79 19.97 -0.56
CA PHE A 221 -10.26 21.16 0.18
C PHE A 221 -9.35 21.68 1.31
N TRP A 222 -8.71 20.80 2.09
CA TRP A 222 -7.83 21.14 3.20
C TRP A 222 -6.52 21.84 2.82
N ALA A 223 -5.97 21.62 1.61
CA ALA A 223 -4.82 22.38 1.11
C ALA A 223 -5.17 23.86 0.85
N ARG A 224 -6.45 24.15 0.60
CA ARG A 224 -6.97 25.51 0.34
C ARG A 224 -7.32 26.27 1.62
N CYS A 225 -7.51 25.57 2.73
CA CYS A 225 -7.88 26.16 4.01
C CYS A 225 -6.70 26.35 4.97
N PHE A 226 -5.61 25.59 4.82
CA PHE A 226 -4.50 25.59 5.78
C PHE A 226 -3.09 25.59 5.16
N GLY A 227 -2.96 25.80 3.85
CA GLY A 227 -1.66 25.98 3.20
C GLY A 227 -1.22 27.45 3.25
N ASN A 228 -0.37 27.78 4.24
CA ASN A 228 0.55 28.94 4.20
C ASN A 228 1.96 28.42 3.93
#